data_AF-A0A6M3JGN3-F1
#
_entry.id   AF-A0A6M3JGN3-F1
#
_cell.length_a   1.000
_cell.length_b   1.000
_cell.length_c   1.000
_cell.angle_alpha   90.00
_cell.angle_beta   90.00
_cell.angle_gamma   90.00
#
_symmetry.space_group_name_H-M   'P 1'
#
loop_
_entity.id
_entity.type
_entity.pdbx_description
1 polymer ?
#
loop_
_entity_poly.entity_id
_entity_poly.type
_entity_poly.pdbx_seq_one_letter_code
_entity_poly.pdbx_strand_id
1 'polypeptide(L)'
;MEEENEIKICSYHQDEEQTPLIWTFAFNGAEYWCPACGANYGMLGAGEDVPFTWRLHNRYLKYHKASRRFLRARGALICAYLTRNGERIKPQDLPVKSKQYYVSQAKKWKYKYV
;
A
#
# COMPACT_ATOMS: atom_id res chain seq x y z
N MET A 1 29.19 -4.76 -9.71
CA MET A 1 28.25 -4.49 -8.62
C MET A 1 26.99 -5.23 -8.98
N GLU A 2 26.88 -6.49 -8.55
CA GLU A 2 25.55 -7.10 -8.41
C GLU A 2 24.91 -6.30 -7.27
N GLU A 3 24.00 -5.39 -7.59
CA GLU A 3 23.04 -4.92 -6.59
C GLU A 3 22.33 -6.19 -6.13
N GLU A 4 22.72 -6.67 -4.95
CA GLU A 4 21.99 -7.72 -4.28
C GLU A 4 20.54 -7.24 -4.21
N ASN A 5 19.67 -7.89 -5.00
CA ASN A 5 18.28 -7.47 -5.05
C ASN A 5 17.74 -7.62 -3.63
N GLU A 6 17.50 -6.52 -2.92
CA GLU A 6 16.89 -6.54 -1.60
C GLU A 6 15.38 -6.34 -1.75
N ILE A 7 14.62 -6.93 -0.83
CA ILE A 7 13.19 -6.67 -0.71
C ILE A 7 12.87 -6.25 0.71
N LYS A 8 12.15 -5.14 0.82
CA LYS A 8 11.76 -4.58 2.10
C LYS A 8 10.53 -5.30 2.67
N ILE A 9 10.61 -5.78 3.90
CA ILE A 9 9.56 -6.54 4.58
C ILE A 9 9.13 -5.88 5.89
N CYS A 10 7.92 -6.16 6.35
CA CYS A 10 7.36 -5.58 7.58
C CYS A 10 8.01 -6.16 8.84
N SER A 11 8.63 -5.34 9.69
CA SER A 11 9.32 -5.78 10.91
C SER A 11 8.42 -6.38 12.01
N TYR A 12 7.09 -6.15 11.99
CA TYR A 12 6.21 -6.55 13.10
C TYR A 12 5.84 -8.03 13.18
N HIS A 13 5.86 -8.78 12.09
CA HIS A 13 5.37 -10.16 12.06
C HIS A 13 6.29 -11.07 11.24
N GLN A 14 7.60 -10.95 11.51
CA GLN A 14 8.65 -11.72 10.84
C GLN A 14 8.55 -13.22 11.13
N ASP A 15 8.19 -13.57 12.36
CA ASP A 15 8.09 -14.96 12.82
C ASP A 15 6.84 -15.68 12.28
N GLU A 16 5.75 -14.95 12.01
CA GLU A 16 4.52 -15.52 11.46
C GLU A 16 4.51 -15.53 9.93
N GLU A 17 4.77 -14.37 9.32
CA GLU A 17 4.77 -14.22 7.87
C GLU A 17 5.58 -13.01 7.42
N GLN A 18 6.78 -13.26 6.90
CA GLN A 18 7.53 -12.25 6.15
C GLN A 18 6.66 -11.66 5.03
N THR A 19 6.24 -10.41 5.23
CA THR A 19 5.32 -9.71 4.32
C THR A 19 6.06 -8.56 3.66
N PRO A 20 6.25 -8.61 2.34
CA PRO A 20 6.81 -7.50 1.59
C PRO A 20 5.97 -6.24 1.76
N LEU A 21 6.66 -5.12 2.02
CA LEU A 21 6.03 -3.81 2.01
C LEU A 21 5.72 -3.38 0.58
N ILE A 22 4.60 -2.70 0.39
CA ILE A 22 4.22 -2.13 -0.90
C ILE A 22 4.56 -0.65 -0.91
N TRP A 23 5.35 -0.23 -1.90
CA TRP A 23 5.58 1.18 -2.18
C TRP A 23 4.29 1.84 -2.71
N THR A 24 3.82 2.89 -2.06
CA THR A 24 2.55 3.56 -2.37
C THR A 24 2.48 4.96 -1.77
N PHE A 25 1.74 5.87 -2.42
CA PHE A 25 1.42 7.20 -1.90
C PHE A 25 -0.01 7.28 -1.32
N ALA A 26 -0.63 6.14 -1.02
CA ALA A 26 -2.00 6.08 -0.53
C ALA A 26 -2.15 6.51 0.95
N PHE A 27 -1.07 6.90 1.61
CA PHE A 27 -1.02 7.28 3.02
C PHE A 27 -0.21 8.58 3.17
N ASN A 28 -0.68 9.49 4.02
CA ASN A 28 0.02 10.76 4.25
C ASN A 28 1.35 10.50 4.96
N GLY A 29 2.45 10.97 4.35
CA GLY A 29 3.78 10.91 4.96
C GLY A 29 4.40 9.51 5.04
N ALA A 30 3.85 8.53 4.30
CA ALA A 30 4.37 7.17 4.28
C ALA A 30 4.37 6.61 2.86
N GLU A 31 5.54 6.15 2.43
CA GLU A 31 5.75 5.55 1.11
C GLU A 31 5.64 4.03 1.14
N TYR A 32 5.74 3.41 2.32
CA TYR A 32 5.62 1.95 2.45
C TYR A 32 4.40 1.57 3.29
N TRP A 33 3.73 0.51 2.87
CA TRP A 33 2.56 -0.03 3.57
C TRP A 33 2.61 -1.56 3.67
N CYS A 34 2.33 -2.08 4.85
CA CYS A 34 2.17 -3.51 5.08
C CYS A 34 0.73 -3.96 4.81
N PRO A 35 0.51 -4.86 3.84
CA PRO A 35 -0.82 -5.40 3.55
C PRO A 35 -1.38 -6.30 4.67
N ALA A 36 -0.53 -6.88 5.51
CA ALA A 36 -0.95 -7.84 6.53
C ALA A 36 -1.38 -7.17 7.85
N CYS A 37 -0.66 -6.14 8.33
CA CYS A 37 -0.97 -5.46 9.60
C CYS A 37 -1.36 -3.98 9.45
N GLY A 38 -1.31 -3.41 8.24
CA GLY A 38 -1.71 -2.02 8.01
C GLY A 38 -0.71 -0.95 8.45
N ALA A 39 0.42 -1.36 9.06
CA ALA A 39 1.52 -0.45 9.35
C ALA A 39 1.98 0.29 8.09
N ASN A 40 2.28 1.56 8.24
CA ASN A 40 2.80 2.42 7.18
C ASN A 40 4.06 3.13 7.68
N TYR A 41 5.01 3.36 6.78
CA TYR A 41 6.33 3.84 7.12
C TYR A 41 6.82 4.83 6.08
N GLY A 42 7.61 5.79 6.56
CA GLY A 42 8.37 6.68 5.70
C GLY A 42 9.58 5.98 5.07
N MET A 43 10.09 6.53 3.97
CA MET A 43 11.23 6.03 3.22
C MET A 43 12.47 5.67 4.06
N LEU A 44 12.75 6.43 5.14
CA LEU A 44 13.96 6.30 5.96
C LEU A 44 13.84 5.37 7.18
N GLY A 45 12.70 4.72 7.39
CA GLY A 45 12.46 3.86 8.57
C GLY A 45 11.50 2.71 8.30
N ALA A 46 11.39 2.30 7.04
CA ALA A 46 10.45 1.29 6.62
C ALA A 46 11.04 -0.12 6.74
N GLY A 47 10.49 -0.90 7.66
CA GLY A 47 10.69 -2.35 7.73
C GLY A 47 12.16 -2.78 7.84
N GLU A 48 12.43 -3.98 7.34
CA GLU A 48 13.75 -4.59 7.25
C GLU A 48 14.05 -4.91 5.78
N ASP A 49 15.26 -4.60 5.33
CA ASP A 49 15.76 -5.01 4.03
C ASP A 49 16.36 -6.41 4.14
N VAL A 50 15.87 -7.33 3.32
CA VAL A 50 16.34 -8.72 3.30
C VAL A 50 16.69 -9.15 1.88
N PRO A 51 17.55 -10.18 1.70
CA PRO A 51 17.85 -10.71 0.39
C PRO A 51 16.59 -11.14 -0.36
N PHE A 52 16.53 -10.79 -1.65
CA PHE A 52 15.45 -11.20 -2.53
C PHE A 52 15.34 -12.72 -2.56
N THR A 53 14.10 -13.18 -2.50
CA THR A 53 13.76 -14.57 -2.81
C THR A 53 12.53 -14.60 -3.69
N TRP A 54 12.44 -15.58 -4.58
CA TRP A 54 11.25 -15.81 -5.39
C TRP A 54 9.98 -15.96 -4.54
N ARG A 55 10.10 -16.53 -3.33
CA ARG A 55 9.01 -16.63 -2.36
C ARG A 55 8.48 -15.27 -1.96
N LEU A 56 9.36 -14.34 -1.57
CA LEU A 56 8.98 -12.98 -1.18
C LEU A 56 8.45 -12.19 -2.37
N HIS A 57 9.06 -12.33 -3.55
CA HIS A 57 8.57 -11.68 -4.77
C HIS A 57 7.15 -12.12 -5.14
N ASN A 58 6.88 -13.43 -5.12
CA ASN A 58 5.55 -13.97 -5.41
C ASN A 58 4.50 -13.50 -4.38
N ARG A 59 4.88 -13.39 -3.10
CA ARG A 59 4.02 -12.78 -2.07
C ARG A 59 3.75 -11.31 -2.36
N TYR A 60 4.78 -10.54 -2.70
CA TYR A 60 4.65 -9.14 -3.10
C TYR A 60 3.65 -8.98 -4.24
N LEU A 61 3.79 -9.75 -5.32
CA LEU A 61 2.86 -9.72 -6.45
C LEU A 61 1.42 -10.06 -6.03
N LYS A 62 1.24 -11.07 -5.18
CA LYS A 62 -0.07 -11.46 -4.65
C LYS A 62 -0.71 -10.31 -3.86
N TYR A 63 0.03 -9.71 -2.92
CA TYR A 63 -0.47 -8.60 -2.13
C TYR A 63 -0.72 -7.36 -2.96
N HIS A 64 0.18 -7.01 -3.88
CA HIS A 64 0.03 -5.87 -4.77
C HIS A 64 -1.23 -6.00 -5.65
N LYS A 65 -1.49 -7.20 -6.18
CA LYS A 65 -2.72 -7.50 -6.94
C LYS A 65 -3.96 -7.38 -6.06
N ALA A 66 -3.93 -7.96 -4.86
CA ALA A 66 -5.08 -7.96 -3.94
C ALA A 66 -5.40 -6.53 -3.44
N SER A 67 -4.39 -5.75 -3.09
CA SER A 67 -4.52 -4.44 -2.48
C SER A 67 -4.82 -3.31 -3.46
N ARG A 68 -4.70 -3.55 -4.78
CA ARG A 68 -4.87 -2.54 -5.83
C ARG A 68 -6.13 -1.67 -5.67
N ARG A 69 -7.28 -2.30 -5.39
CA ARG A 69 -8.55 -1.57 -5.21
C ARG A 69 -8.55 -0.75 -3.92
N PHE A 70 -8.01 -1.31 -2.85
CA PHE A 70 -7.88 -0.65 -1.56
C PHE A 70 -6.96 0.57 -1.65
N LEU A 71 -5.74 0.41 -2.16
CA LEU A 71 -4.75 1.49 -2.30
C LEU A 71 -5.24 2.59 -3.24
N ARG A 72 -5.89 2.23 -4.36
CA ARG A 72 -6.52 3.23 -5.25
C ARG A 72 -7.60 4.03 -4.52
N ALA A 73 -8.45 3.36 -3.75
CA ALA A 73 -9.52 4.03 -3.00
C ALA A 73 -8.96 4.94 -1.90
N ARG A 74 -7.93 4.50 -1.18
CA ARG A 74 -7.21 5.29 -0.18
C ARG A 74 -6.54 6.51 -0.81
N GLY A 75 -5.77 6.32 -1.88
CA GLY A 75 -5.14 7.41 -2.63
C GLY A 75 -6.14 8.43 -3.16
N ALA A 76 -7.28 7.99 -3.71
CA ALA A 76 -8.32 8.89 -4.18
C ALA A 76 -8.93 9.79 -3.08
N LEU A 77 -8.86 9.36 -1.82
CA LEU A 77 -9.39 10.10 -0.68
C LEU A 77 -8.33 10.97 0.03
N ILE A 78 -7.05 10.68 -0.18
CA ILE A 78 -5.94 11.25 0.59
C ILE A 78 -5.05 12.16 -0.27
N CYS A 79 -4.70 11.74 -1.49
CA CYS A 79 -3.78 12.48 -2.34
C CYS A 79 -4.34 13.87 -2.66
N ALA A 80 -3.48 14.89 -2.70
CA ALA A 80 -3.89 16.27 -2.96
C ALA A 80 -4.76 16.44 -4.22
N TYR A 81 -4.50 15.61 -5.25
CA TYR A 81 -5.26 15.57 -6.50
C TYR A 81 -5.39 14.15 -7.01
N LEU A 82 -6.45 13.90 -7.79
CA LEU A 82 -6.61 12.70 -8.61
C LEU A 82 -7.06 13.08 -10.03
N THR A 83 -6.70 12.25 -11.00
CA THR A 83 -7.15 12.42 -12.38
C THR A 83 -8.50 11.74 -12.57
N ARG A 84 -9.50 12.50 -13.04
CA ARG A 84 -10.82 12.00 -13.42
C ARG A 84 -11.21 12.64 -14.74
N ASN A 85 -11.55 11.81 -15.74
CA ASN A 85 -11.92 12.29 -17.08
C ASN A 85 -10.89 13.24 -17.72
N GLY A 86 -9.60 13.02 -17.45
CA GLY A 86 -8.52 13.88 -17.95
C GLY A 86 -8.23 15.12 -17.08
N GLU A 87 -9.09 15.44 -16.13
CA GLU A 87 -8.95 16.62 -15.27
C GLU A 87 -8.38 16.27 -13.89
N ARG A 88 -7.61 17.20 -13.31
CA ARG A 88 -7.13 17.11 -11.93
C ARG A 88 -8.20 17.67 -11.00
N ILE A 89 -8.75 16.82 -10.16
CA ILE A 89 -9.73 17.21 -9.13
C ILE A 89 -9.16 16.99 -7.74
N LYS A 90 -9.57 17.79 -6.76
CA LYS A 90 -9.22 17.53 -5.35
C LYS A 90 -10.18 16.48 -4.78
N PRO A 91 -9.77 15.66 -3.79
CA PRO A 91 -10.66 14.72 -3.14
C PRO A 91 -11.93 15.36 -2.58
N GLN A 92 -11.84 16.59 -2.07
CA GLN A 92 -12.98 17.34 -1.54
C GLN A 92 -14.04 17.69 -2.60
N ASP A 93 -13.63 17.79 -3.87
CA ASP A 93 -14.52 18.12 -4.99
C ASP A 93 -15.13 16.86 -5.63
N LEU A 94 -14.78 15.67 -5.14
CA LEU A 94 -15.40 14.44 -5.61
C LEU A 94 -16.91 14.44 -5.32
N PRO A 95 -17.75 14.06 -6.31
CA PRO A 95 -19.16 13.80 -6.09
C PRO A 95 -19.38 12.84 -4.92
N VAL A 96 -20.42 13.08 -4.13
CA VAL A 96 -20.74 12.31 -2.91
C VAL A 96 -20.78 10.81 -3.19
N LYS A 97 -21.44 10.39 -4.29
CA LYS A 97 -21.50 8.98 -4.71
C LYS A 97 -20.11 8.37 -4.95
N SER A 98 -19.19 9.13 -5.53
CA SER A 98 -17.81 8.68 -5.78
C SER A 98 -17.01 8.55 -4.48
N LYS A 99 -17.15 9.51 -3.56
CA LYS A 99 -16.55 9.41 -2.21
C LYS A 99 -17.05 8.17 -1.48
N GLN A 100 -18.37 7.95 -1.46
CA GLN A 100 -19.00 6.77 -0.85
C GLN A 100 -18.49 5.46 -1.46
N TYR A 101 -18.34 5.41 -2.79
CA TYR A 101 -17.73 4.26 -3.47
C TYR A 101 -16.32 3.99 -2.95
N TYR A 102 -15.42 4.98 -2.93
CA TYR A 102 -14.06 4.77 -2.45
C TYR A 102 -14.01 4.39 -0.97
N VAL A 103 -14.82 5.03 -0.11
CA VAL A 103 -14.94 4.64 1.31
C VAL A 103 -15.37 3.19 1.43
N SER A 104 -16.34 2.73 0.63
CA SER A 104 -16.77 1.32 0.64
C SER A 104 -15.66 0.35 0.23
N GLN A 105 -14.83 0.70 -0.77
CA GLN A 105 -13.72 -0.14 -1.21
C GLN A 105 -12.60 -0.18 -0.17
N ALA A 106 -12.31 0.95 0.49
CA ALA A 106 -11.32 1.01 1.55
C ALA A 106 -11.72 0.14 2.75
N LYS A 107 -13.01 0.12 3.13
CA LYS A 107 -13.54 -0.71 4.24
C LYS A 107 -13.53 -2.22 3.99
N LYS A 108 -13.41 -2.66 2.74
CA LYS A 108 -13.38 -4.09 2.39
C LYS A 108 -12.04 -4.75 2.69
N TRP A 109 -10.97 -3.97 2.81
CA TRP A 109 -9.67 -4.54 3.17
C TRP A 109 -9.71 -5.05 4.61
N LYS A 110 -9.19 -6.25 4.81
CA LYS A 110 -9.08 -6.90 6.12
C LYS A 110 -7.62 -7.24 6.35
N TYR A 111 -7.08 -6.70 7.42
CA TYR A 111 -5.74 -7.01 7.88
C TYR A 111 -5.78 -8.36 8.61
N LYS A 112 -4.71 -9.14 8.44
CA LYS A 112 -4.58 -10.46 9.03
C LYS A 112 -4.20 -10.40 10.51
N TYR A 113 -3.47 -9.34 10.90
CA TYR A 113 -2.83 -9.22 12.21
C TYR A 113 -3.25 -7.94 12.96
N VAL A 114 -4.49 -7.48 12.76
CA VAL A 114 -5.09 -6.28 13.42
C VAL A 114 -6.40 -6.66 14.08
#